data_AF-A0A4R5AJL4-F1
#
_entry.id   AF-A0A4R5AJL4-F1
#
_cell.length_a   1.000
_cell.length_b   1.000
_cell.length_c   1.000
_cell.angle_alpha   90.00
_cell.angle_beta   90.00
_cell.angle_gamma   90.00
#
_symmetry.space_group_name_H-M   'P 1'
#
loop_
_entity.id
_entity.type
_entity.pdbx_description
1 polymer ?
#
loop_
_entity_poly.entity_id
_entity_poly.type
_entity_poly.pdbx_seq_one_letter_code
_entity_poly.pdbx_strand_id
1 'polypeptide(L)'
;MPPYPPRHRGDAAADMAALAGAARIADGRADACESAKEIAGASGAEMSRCRVQGDVVDVWVTVELKVPMEIGMMRVVSRARAGPVRRDGVAWPRHASLH
;
A
#
# COMPACT_ATOMS: atom_id res chain seq x y z
N MET A 1 16.39 -15.31 -15.47
CA MET A 1 15.52 -14.56 -14.54
C MET A 1 14.17 -14.34 -15.22
N PRO A 2 13.04 -14.78 -14.66
CA PRO A 2 11.74 -14.40 -15.19
C PRO A 2 11.56 -12.87 -15.04
N PRO A 3 10.86 -12.18 -15.97
CA PRO A 3 10.52 -10.78 -15.78
C PRO A 3 9.68 -10.66 -14.50
N TYR A 4 10.15 -9.84 -13.57
CA TYR A 4 9.42 -9.57 -12.34
C TYR A 4 8.03 -9.00 -12.69
N PRO A 5 6.93 -9.44 -12.04
CA PRO A 5 5.61 -8.97 -12.42
C PRO A 5 5.53 -7.45 -12.22
N PRO A 6 5.04 -6.69 -13.24
CA PRO A 6 5.00 -5.22 -13.22
C PRO A 6 4.25 -4.63 -12.02
N ARG A 7 3.38 -5.44 -11.41
CA ARG A 7 2.56 -5.06 -10.26
C ARG A 7 3.34 -4.69 -9.00
N HIS A 8 4.56 -5.18 -8.82
CA HIS A 8 5.30 -4.88 -7.59
C HIS A 8 5.57 -3.39 -7.40
N ARG A 9 5.73 -2.64 -8.50
CA ARG A 9 5.87 -1.19 -8.40
C ARG A 9 4.60 -0.55 -7.83
N GLY A 10 3.44 -1.05 -8.25
CA GLY A 10 2.14 -0.66 -7.68
C GLY A 10 1.98 -1.08 -6.23
N ASP A 11 2.38 -2.30 -5.89
CA ASP A 11 2.26 -2.82 -4.52
C ASP A 11 3.15 -2.01 -3.56
N ALA A 12 4.41 -1.75 -3.93
CA ALA A 12 5.32 -0.93 -3.15
C ALA A 12 4.82 0.52 -2.97
N ALA A 13 4.24 1.12 -4.02
CA ALA A 13 3.64 2.45 -3.94
C ALA A 13 2.41 2.47 -3.02
N ALA A 14 1.56 1.45 -3.10
CA ALA A 14 0.41 1.29 -2.23
C ALA A 14 0.83 1.14 -0.76
N ASP A 15 1.82 0.31 -0.47
CA ASP A 15 2.33 0.07 0.89
C ASP A 15 2.88 1.35 1.52
N MET A 16 3.71 2.10 0.77
CA MET A 16 4.24 3.38 1.25
C MET A 16 3.12 4.40 1.51
N ALA A 17 2.14 4.51 0.61
CA ALA A 17 0.98 5.39 0.78
C ALA A 17 0.13 4.98 2.00
N ALA A 18 -0.11 3.69 2.20
CA ALA A 18 -0.87 3.18 3.33
C ALA A 18 -0.18 3.52 4.66
N LEU A 19 1.14 3.28 4.76
CA LEU A 19 1.94 3.57 5.95
C LEU A 19 1.99 5.08 6.24
N ALA A 20 2.17 5.90 5.20
CA ALA A 20 2.17 7.36 5.33
C ALA A 20 0.83 7.89 5.85
N GLY A 21 -0.29 7.34 5.38
CA GLY A 21 -1.59 7.66 5.92
C GLY A 21 -1.78 7.16 7.34
N ALA A 22 -1.37 5.91 7.63
CA ALA A 22 -1.47 5.34 8.97
C ALA A 22 -0.69 6.15 10.03
N ALA A 23 0.48 6.69 9.65
CA ALA A 23 1.28 7.55 10.52
C ALA A 23 0.59 8.88 10.89
N ARG A 24 -0.39 9.33 10.12
CA ARG A 24 -1.12 10.59 10.31
C ARG A 24 -2.57 10.42 10.75
N ILE A 25 -3.00 9.20 11.06
CA ILE A 25 -4.38 8.92 11.52
C ILE A 25 -4.75 9.73 12.76
N ALA A 26 -3.80 9.94 13.68
CA ALA A 26 -4.02 10.70 14.90
C ALA A 26 -4.32 12.19 14.65
N ASP A 27 -3.84 12.74 13.53
CA ASP A 27 -4.05 14.13 13.13
C ASP A 27 -5.46 14.30 12.53
N GLY A 28 -5.98 13.26 11.88
CA GLY A 28 -7.34 13.23 11.35
C GLY A 28 -7.49 12.34 10.11
N ARG A 29 -8.74 12.07 9.74
CA ARG A 29 -9.04 11.29 8.53
C ARG A 29 -8.62 12.01 7.25
N ALA A 30 -8.70 13.34 7.24
CA ALA A 30 -8.30 14.17 6.11
C ALA A 30 -6.78 14.13 5.94
N ASP A 31 -6.02 14.41 7.01
CA ASP A 31 -4.56 14.41 7.03
C ASP A 31 -3.97 13.04 6.67
N ALA A 32 -4.61 11.95 7.15
CA ALA A 32 -4.23 10.59 6.76
C ALA A 32 -4.33 10.36 5.24
N CYS A 33 -5.44 10.77 4.61
CA CYS A 33 -5.61 10.60 3.17
C CYS A 33 -4.77 11.59 2.36
N GLU A 34 -4.51 12.80 2.86
CA GLU A 34 -3.62 13.77 2.22
C GLU A 34 -2.18 13.26 2.18
N SER A 35 -1.65 12.82 3.34
CA SER A 35 -0.32 12.19 3.45
C SER A 35 -0.19 10.96 2.53
N ALA A 36 -1.21 10.10 2.50
CA ALA A 36 -1.22 8.95 1.59
C ALA A 36 -1.18 9.38 0.11
N LYS A 37 -1.91 10.44 -0.26
CA LYS A 37 -1.94 10.96 -1.64
C LYS A 37 -0.58 11.51 -2.07
N GLU A 38 0.06 12.28 -1.20
CA GLU A 38 1.38 12.87 -1.46
C GLU A 38 2.42 11.78 -1.72
N ILE A 39 2.47 10.76 -0.86
CA ILE A 39 3.42 9.65 -0.99
C ILE A 39 3.11 8.76 -2.20
N ALA A 40 1.83 8.51 -2.52
CA ALA A 40 1.46 7.81 -3.74
C ALA A 40 2.00 8.55 -5.00
N GLY A 41 1.79 9.87 -5.06
CA GLY A 41 2.29 10.72 -6.15
C GLY A 41 3.81 10.70 -6.26
N ALA A 42 4.51 10.87 -5.13
CA ALA A 42 5.98 10.78 -5.07
C ALA A 42 6.51 9.40 -5.51
N SER A 43 5.71 8.35 -5.32
CA SER A 43 6.02 6.97 -5.75
C SER A 43 5.71 6.72 -7.23
N GLY A 44 5.19 7.71 -7.96
CA GLY A 44 4.79 7.58 -9.35
C GLY A 44 3.49 6.78 -9.53
N ALA A 45 2.57 6.89 -8.58
CA ALA A 45 1.24 6.30 -8.62
C ALA A 45 0.16 7.37 -8.40
N GLU A 46 -1.01 7.19 -8.99
CA GLU A 46 -2.19 8.02 -8.72
C GLU A 46 -3.06 7.34 -7.68
N MET A 47 -3.38 8.02 -6.57
CA MET A 47 -4.29 7.47 -5.57
C MET A 47 -5.75 7.58 -6.05
N SER A 48 -6.37 6.44 -6.36
CA SER A 48 -7.75 6.36 -6.83
C SER A 48 -8.76 6.28 -5.68
N ARG A 49 -8.34 5.81 -4.50
CA ARG A 49 -9.21 5.74 -3.32
C ARG A 49 -8.40 5.73 -2.02
N CYS A 50 -8.91 6.42 -1.01
CA CYS A 50 -8.46 6.31 0.38
C CYS A 50 -9.67 6.08 1.29
N ARG A 51 -9.57 5.12 2.21
CA ARG A 51 -10.60 4.83 3.21
C ARG A 51 -9.96 4.64 4.57
N VAL A 52 -10.36 5.47 5.53
CA VAL A 52 -10.01 5.33 6.96
C VAL A 52 -11.15 4.63 7.69
N GLN A 53 -10.84 3.55 8.42
CA GLN A 53 -11.77 2.76 9.24
C GLN A 53 -11.15 2.53 10.62
N GLY A 54 -11.61 3.27 11.63
CA GLY A 54 -10.91 3.33 12.92
C GLY A 54 -9.47 3.79 12.68
N ASP A 55 -8.51 3.01 13.18
CA ASP A 55 -7.07 3.31 13.04
C ASP A 55 -6.43 2.64 11.82
N VAL A 56 -7.22 2.27 10.82
CA VAL A 56 -6.75 1.58 9.62
C VAL A 56 -6.99 2.42 8.38
N VAL A 57 -5.92 2.68 7.62
CA VAL A 57 -5.93 3.33 6.30
C VAL A 57 -5.84 2.26 5.22
N ASP A 58 -6.77 2.29 4.27
CA ASP A 58 -6.91 1.36 3.14
C ASP A 58 -6.87 2.20 1.86
N VAL A 59 -5.86 1.98 1.02
CA VAL A 59 -5.57 2.81 -0.16
C VAL A 59 -5.59 1.96 -1.42
N TRP A 60 -6.02 2.57 -2.51
CA TRP A 60 -5.91 2.04 -3.86
C TRP A 60 -5.14 3.05 -4.70
N VAL A 61 -4.15 2.56 -5.42
CA VAL A 61 -3.33 3.36 -6.32
C VAL A 61 -3.31 2.74 -7.70
N THR A 62 -3.15 3.59 -8.71
CA THR A 62 -2.99 3.19 -10.10
C THR A 62 -1.59 3.57 -10.54
N VAL A 63 -0.84 2.63 -11.12
CA VAL A 63 0.44 2.88 -11.78
C VAL A 63 0.29 2.64 -13.26
N GLU A 64 0.76 3.60 -14.06
CA GLU A 64 0.87 3.46 -15.50
C GLU A 64 2.30 3.02 -15.86
N LEU A 65 2.40 1.90 -16.56
CA LEU A 65 3.67 1.30 -16.97
C LEU A 65 3.76 1.26 -18.49
N LYS A 66 4.87 1.76 -19.02
CA LYS A 66 5.24 1.55 -20.42
C LYS A 66 5.73 0.11 -20.57
N VAL A 67 5.03 -0.69 -21.37
CA VAL A 67 5.44 -2.07 -21.68
C VAL A 67 6.13 -2.14 -23.04
N PRO A 68 7.16 -3.01 -23.21
CA PRO A 68 7.81 -3.21 -24.51
C PRO A 68 6.87 -3.86 -25.54
N MET A 69 7.16 -3.62 -26.83
CA MET A 69 6.49 -4.18 -28.03
C MET A 69 5.04 -3.72 -28.23
N GLU A 70 4.78 -2.62 -28.96
CA GLU A 70 3.49 -2.16 -29.57
C GLU A 70 2.16 -2.24 -28.76
N ILE A 71 2.15 -2.75 -27.52
CA ILE A 71 0.97 -3.07 -26.70
C ILE A 71 0.51 -1.83 -25.90
N GLY A 72 1.29 -0.75 -25.89
CA GLY A 72 0.90 0.54 -25.33
C GLY A 72 1.14 0.67 -23.82
N MET A 73 0.20 1.31 -23.12
CA MET A 73 0.28 1.59 -21.69
C MET A 73 -0.47 0.53 -20.89
N MET A 74 0.16 -0.04 -19.87
CA MET A 74 -0.49 -0.93 -18.92
C MET A 74 -0.87 -0.15 -17.66
N ARG A 75 -2.14 -0.25 -17.25
CA ARG A 75 -2.59 0.24 -15.95
C ARG A 75 -2.62 -0.90 -14.94
N VAL A 76 -1.96 -0.70 -13.80
CA VAL A 76 -2.00 -1.63 -12.68
C VAL A 76 -2.67 -0.93 -11.50
N VAL A 77 -3.70 -1.57 -10.94
CA VAL A 77 -4.33 -1.15 -9.70
C VAL A 77 -3.77 -2.01 -8.57
N SER A 78 -3.21 -1.36 -7.56
CA SER A 78 -2.71 -1.99 -6.34
C SER A 78 -3.45 -1.44 -5.13
N ARG A 79 -3.55 -2.27 -4.10
CA ARG A 79 -4.23 -1.93 -2.84
C ARG A 79 -3.35 -2.34 -1.67
N ALA A 80 -3.27 -1.47 -0.68
CA ALA A 80 -2.59 -1.74 0.57
C ALA A 80 -3.36 -1.20 1.76
N ARG A 81 -3.05 -1.72 2.93
CA ARG A 81 -3.69 -1.35 4.18
C ARG A 81 -2.67 -1.29 5.31
N ALA A 82 -2.73 -0.24 6.12
CA ALA A 82 -1.89 -0.08 7.29
C ALA A 82 -2.68 0.46 8.47
N GLY A 83 -2.24 0.10 9.68
CA GLY A 83 -2.78 0.55 10.95
C GLY A 83 -1.86 0.11 12.09
N PRO A 84 -2.12 0.56 13.33
CA PRO A 84 -1.26 0.24 14.47
C PRO A 84 -1.28 -1.27 14.77
N VAL A 85 -0.11 -1.81 15.12
CA VAL A 85 -0.04 -3.16 15.69
C VAL A 85 -0.62 -3.14 17.10
N ARG A 86 -1.59 -4.02 17.32
CA ARG A 86 -2.16 -4.26 18.64
C ARG A 86 -1.09 -4.94 19.51
N ARG A 87 -0.86 -4.44 20.74
CA ARG A 87 0.17 -4.97 21.66
C ARG A 87 -0.22 -6.34 22.24
N ASP A 88 -1.49 -6.71 22.13
CA ASP A 88 -2.04 -8.05 22.27
C ASP A 88 -1.61 -8.88 21.05
N GLY A 89 -0.44 -9.51 21.18
CA GLY A 89 0.37 -10.03 20.09
C GLY A 89 -0.36 -10.99 19.13
N VAL A 90 0.10 -10.97 17.88
CA VAL A 90 0.02 -12.15 17.01
C VAL A 90 0.51 -13.34 17.84
N ALA A 91 -0.40 -14.27 18.15
CA ALA A 91 -0.05 -15.54 18.76
C ALA A 91 0.72 -16.33 17.71
N TRP A 92 2.03 -16.09 17.61
CA TRP A 92 2.88 -16.95 16.81
C TRP A 92 2.83 -18.33 17.48
N PRO A 93 2.39 -19.39 16.77
CA PRO A 93 2.49 -20.73 17.31
C PRO A 93 3.97 -20.98 17.56
N ARG A 94 4.34 -20.98 18.84
CA ARG A 94 5.69 -21.29 19.28
C ARG A 94 6.00 -22.65 18.71
N HIS A 95 7.04 -22.72 17.88
CA HIS A 95 7.56 -23.94 17.28
C HIS A 95 7.35 -25.11 18.25
N ALA A 96 6.46 -26.03 17.89
CA ALA A 96 6.32 -27.27 18.63
C ALA A 96 7.69 -27.95 18.53
N SER A 97 8.47 -27.88 19.61
CA SER A 97 9.72 -28.61 19.76
C SER A 97 9.37 -30.10 19.65
N LEU A 98 9.51 -30.64 18.45
CA LEU A 98 9.51 -32.08 18.21
C LEU A 98 10.61 -32.67 19.10
N HIS A 99 10.17 -33.43 20.10
CA HIS A 99 11.02 -34.33 20.87
C HIS A 99 11.30 -35.58 20.04
#